data_AF-A0AAD5JU54-F1
#
_entry.id   AF-A0AAD5JU54-F1
#
_cell.length_a   1.000
_cell.length_b   1.000
_cell.length_c   1.000
_cell.angle_alpha   90.00
_cell.angle_beta   90.00
_cell.angle_gamma   90.00
#
_symmetry.space_group_name_H-M   'P 1'
#
loop_
_entity.id
_entity.type
_entity.pdbx_description
1 polymer ?
#
loop_
_entity_poly.entity_id
_entity_poly.type
_entity_poly.pdbx_seq_one_letter_code
_entity_poly.pdbx_strand_id
1 'polypeptide(L)' 'MGFQWVYQAGTFWVPFDRQSNFSIEQLWRRGAAGNIYVPSLQGLVYVNGPGLYAQQFSTRIAIARTGS' A
#
# COMPACT_ATOMS: atom_id res chain seq x y z
N MET A 1 -1.71 0.32 19.71
CA MET A 1 -0.62 -0.15 18.83
C MET A 1 -1.21 -0.27 17.44
N GLY A 2 -0.90 0.71 16.59
CA GLY A 2 -1.54 0.90 15.29
C GLY A 2 -0.50 0.70 14.19
N PHE A 3 -0.88 -0.01 13.13
CA PHE A 3 -0.09 -0.11 11.91
C PHE A 3 -0.38 1.07 10.99
N GLN A 4 0.63 1.48 10.23
CA GLN A 4 0.52 2.51 9.20
C GLN A 4 1.36 2.10 7.99
N TRP A 5 0.70 1.90 6.87
CA TRP A 5 1.28 1.69 5.57
C TRP A 5 1.58 3.03 4.91
N VAL A 6 2.74 3.10 4.28
CA VAL A 6 3.25 4.25 3.54
C VAL A 6 3.70 3.81 2.15
N TYR A 7 3.66 4.73 1.18
CA TYR A 7 4.19 4.53 -0.17
C TYR A 7 5.26 5.56 -0.50
N GLN A 8 6.16 5.20 -1.40
CA GLN A 8 7.23 6.08 -1.85
C GLN A 8 6.71 7.08 -2.90
N ALA A 9 6.86 8.37 -2.63
CA ALA A 9 6.60 9.47 -3.56
C ALA A 9 7.88 10.31 -3.72
N GLY A 10 8.69 9.95 -4.71
CA GLY A 10 10.04 10.51 -4.87
C GLY A 10 10.96 10.09 -3.71
N THR A 11 11.44 11.07 -2.95
CA THR A 11 12.28 10.86 -1.76
C THR A 11 11.50 10.79 -0.45
N PHE A 12 10.17 11.00 -0.49
CA PHE A 12 9.33 11.02 0.70
C PHE A 12 8.50 9.74 0.82
N TRP A 13 8.15 9.39 2.06
CA TRP A 13 7.18 8.35 2.38
C TRP A 13 5.86 9.02 2.76
N VAL A 14 4.80 8.69 2.02
CA VAL A 14 3.47 9.28 2.22
C VAL A 14 2.54 8.22 2.80
N PRO A 15 1.78 8.53 3.86
CA PRO A 15 0.81 7.59 4.42
C PRO A 15 -0.33 7.31 3.44
N PHE A 16 -0.72 6.04 3.34
CA PHE A 16 -2.01 5.69 2.77
C PHE A 16 -3.15 6.24 3.64
N ASP A 17 -4.32 6.48 3.03
CA ASP A 17 -5.53 6.78 3.79
C ASP A 17 -5.94 5.60 4.67
N ARG A 18 -6.88 5.83 5.60
CA ARG A 18 -7.31 4.82 6.59
C ARG A 18 -7.87 3.55 5.93
N GLN A 19 -8.63 3.67 4.84
CA GLN A 19 -9.27 2.53 4.18
C GLN A 19 -8.26 1.69 3.42
N SER A 20 -7.36 2.34 2.67
CA SER A 20 -6.26 1.68 1.98
C SER A 20 -5.35 0.98 2.97
N ASN A 21 -5.01 1.63 4.09
CA ASN A 21 -4.23 1.02 5.18
C ASN A 21 -4.76 -0.33 5.64
N PHE A 22 -6.05 -0.38 5.93
CA PHE A 22 -6.69 -1.60 6.42
C PHE A 22 -6.69 -2.70 5.35
N SER A 23 -6.96 -2.33 4.09
CA SER A 23 -6.95 -3.26 2.96
C SER A 23 -5.56 -3.85 2.71
N ILE A 24 -4.51 -3.02 2.75
CA ILE A 24 -3.12 -3.46 2.58
C ILE A 24 -2.70 -4.39 3.74
N GLU A 25 -3.04 -4.05 4.98
CA GLU A 25 -2.76 -4.90 6.14
C GLU A 25 -3.43 -6.28 5.99
N GLN A 26 -4.67 -6.35 5.50
CA GLN A 26 -5.33 -7.62 5.25
C GLN A 26 -4.63 -8.45 4.17
N LEU A 27 -4.20 -7.83 3.06
CA LEU A 27 -3.45 -8.50 2.00
C LEU A 27 -2.11 -9.03 2.52
N TRP A 28 -1.38 -8.21 3.29
CA TRP A 28 -0.11 -8.60 3.91
C TRP A 28 -0.28 -9.78 4.87
N ARG A 29 -1.25 -9.73 5.79
CA ARG A 29 -1.53 -10.82 6.73
C ARG A 29 -1.96 -12.12 6.06
N ARG A 30 -2.62 -12.04 4.90
CA ARG A 30 -3.04 -13.20 4.11
C ARG A 30 -1.94 -13.74 3.19
N GLY A 31 -0.82 -13.05 3.07
CA GLY A 31 0.22 -13.40 2.12
C GLY A 31 -0.22 -13.25 0.66
N ALA A 32 -1.14 -12.32 0.38
CA ALA A 32 -1.82 -12.17 -0.91
C ALA A 32 -1.50 -10.84 -1.61
N ALA A 33 -1.90 -10.77 -2.87
CA ALA A 33 -1.88 -9.55 -3.66
C ALA A 33 -3.28 -9.30 -4.27
N GLY A 34 -3.63 -8.05 -4.50
CA GLY A 34 -4.95 -7.70 -5.03
C GLY A 34 -5.07 -6.23 -5.40
N ASN A 35 -6.11 -5.89 -6.16
CA ASN A 35 -6.41 -4.51 -6.51
C ASN A 35 -7.19 -3.84 -5.38
N ILE A 36 -6.73 -2.66 -4.96
CA ILE A 36 -7.44 -1.81 -4.00
C ILE A 36 -7.64 -0.43 -4.62
N TYR A 37 -8.75 0.24 -4.27
CA TYR A 37 -8.95 1.62 -4.67
C TYR A 37 -8.20 2.53 -3.69
N VAL A 38 -7.29 3.35 -4.21
CA VAL A 38 -6.50 4.30 -3.41
C VAL A 38 -6.89 5.71 -3.82
N PRO A 39 -7.68 6.43 -3.01
CA PRO A 39 -8.10 7.81 -3.30
C PRO A 39 -6.94 8.77 -3.57
N SER A 40 -5.83 8.66 -2.82
CA SER A 40 -4.65 9.52 -3.01
C SER A 40 -3.94 9.33 -4.35
N LEU A 41 -4.12 8.15 -4.96
CA LEU A 41 -3.59 7.81 -6.28
C LEU A 41 -4.68 7.86 -7.37
N GLN A 42 -5.88 8.33 -7.01
CA GLN A 42 -7.02 8.53 -7.90
C GLN A 42 -7.38 7.29 -8.75
N GLY A 43 -7.20 6.08 -8.21
CA GLY A 43 -7.43 4.88 -9.02
C GLY A 43 -7.28 3.56 -8.30
N LEU A 44 -7.51 2.49 -9.07
CA LEU A 44 -7.21 1.12 -8.67
C LEU A 44 -5.70 0.88 -8.74
N VAL A 45 -5.16 0.35 -7.66
CA VAL A 45 -3.74 0.05 -7.50
C VAL A 45 -3.61 -1.41 -7.12
N TYR A 46 -2.78 -2.13 -7.86
CA TYR A 46 -2.44 -3.50 -7.52
C TYR A 46 -1.44 -3.48 -6.37
N VAL A 47 -1.78 -4.09 -5.24
CA VAL A 47 -0.89 -4.17 -4.07
C VAL A 47 -0.45 -5.60 -3.86
N ASN A 48 0.86 -5.80 -3.77
CA ASN A 48 1.47 -7.05 -3.36
C ASN A 48 1.98 -6.91 -1.92
N GLY A 49 1.24 -7.47 -0.96
CA GLY A 49 1.58 -7.40 0.46
C GLY A 49 2.96 -8.02 0.76
N PRO A 50 3.20 -9.30 0.43
CA PRO A 50 4.50 -9.95 0.62
C PRO A 50 5.65 -9.29 -0.15
N GLY A 51 5.37 -8.82 -1.36
CA GLY A 51 6.36 -8.18 -2.22
C GLY A 51 6.71 -6.75 -1.82
N LEU A 52 5.96 -6.14 -0.89
CA LEU A 52 6.16 -4.76 -0.41
C LEU A 52 6.19 -3.73 -1.56
N TYR A 53 5.33 -3.94 -2.56
CA TYR A 53 5.13 -2.95 -3.62
C TYR A 53 3.65 -2.79 -3.96
N ALA A 54 3.32 -1.57 -4.36
CA ALA A 54 2.11 -1.23 -5.09
C ALA A 54 2.46 -1.03 -6.57
N GLN A 55 1.52 -1.26 -7.46
CA GLN A 55 1.68 -1.06 -8.88
C GLN A 55 0.46 -0.32 -9.42
N GLN A 56 0.72 0.81 -10.06
CA GLN A 56 -0.28 1.57 -10.77
C GLN A 56 0.18 1.68 -12.23
N PHE A 57 -0.66 1.20 -13.15
CA PHE A 57 -0.27 0.99 -14.54
C PHE A 57 1.00 0.11 -14.64
N SER A 58 2.07 0.63 -15.24
CA SER A 58 3.37 -0.05 -15.39
C SER A 58 4.40 0.40 -14.34
N THR A 59 4.02 1.26 -13.40
CA THR A 59 4.94 1.82 -12.40
C THR A 59 4.80 1.08 -11.09
N ARG A 60 5.92 0.54 -10.58
CA ARG A 60 6.01 -0.02 -9.23
C ARG A 60 6.40 1.07 -8.24
N ILE A 61 5.66 1.13 -7.14
CA ILE A 61 5.83 2.04 -6.04
C ILE A 61 6.15 1.19 -4.81
N ALA A 62 7.30 1.42 -4.17
CA ALA A 62 7.64 0.73 -2.94
C ALA A 62 6.65 1.11 -1.84
N ILE A 63 6.23 0.13 -1.04
CA ILE A 63 5.39 0.35 0.15
C ILE A 63 6.09 -0.21 1.38
N ALA A 64 5.83 0.38 2.54
CA ALA A 64 6.38 -0.08 3.80
C ALA A 64 5.33 -0.04 4.91
N ARG A 65 5.45 -0.97 5.85
CA ARG A 65 4.66 -1.01 7.08
C ARG A 65 5.45 -0.34 8.18
N THR A 66 4.83 0.61 8.86
CA THR A 66 5.38 1.31 10.02
C THR A 66 4.47 1.10 11.23
N GLY A 67 5.03 1.18 12.44
CA GLY A 67 4.32 0.91 13.68
C GLY A 67 4.28 -0.58 14.07
N SER A 68 4.21 -0.81 15.37
CA SER A 68 4.11 -2.12 16.03
C SER A 68 2.66 -2.46 16.37
#